data_AF-A0A975S321-F1
#
_entry.id   AF-A0A975S321-F1
#
_cell.length_a   1.000
_cell.length_b   1.000
_cell.length_c   1.000
_cell.angle_alpha   90.00
_cell.angle_beta   90.00
_cell.angle_gamma   90.00
#
_symmetry.space_group_name_H-M   'P 1'
#
loop_
_entity.id
_entity.type
_entity.pdbx_description
1 polymer ?
#
loop_
_entity_poly.entity_id
_entity_poly.type
_entity_poly.pdbx_seq_one_letter_code
_entity_poly.pdbx_strand_id
1 'polypeptide(L)'
;MKSCVSVLGIAAICLHLGVAPAVAEMNDDEKAAAAIAILGIAALAHHKHHYKDGYRPGDDVETAEFERGYRDGLHGYAYWEYSQTRGYVEGYTAGENERKNSVAHRRQSADLRAPPMAYSGCAGIVAQNFAVGKHHVHFVKARSPQKHEWEIEATVGHEHMVCKMRDSGEVIELRGGKL
;
A
#
# COMPACT_ATOMS: atom_id res chain seq x y z
N MET A 1 -45.81 -28.57 -44.26
CA MET A 1 -47.15 -28.48 -43.63
C MET A 1 -46.92 -28.11 -42.17
N LYS A 2 -47.28 -26.95 -41.62
CA LYS A 2 -48.22 -25.89 -41.97
C LYS A 2 -47.58 -24.55 -41.59
N SER A 3 -47.70 -23.57 -42.48
CA SER A 3 -47.51 -22.15 -42.21
C SER A 3 -48.68 -21.61 -41.39
N CYS A 4 -48.44 -20.51 -40.65
CA CYS A 4 -49.31 -19.32 -40.48
C CYS A 4 -48.93 -18.59 -39.19
N VAL A 5 -48.98 -17.26 -39.04
CA VAL A 5 -49.12 -16.07 -39.89
C VAL A 5 -48.77 -14.93 -38.92
N SER A 6 -48.11 -13.88 -39.41
CA SER A 6 -47.84 -12.65 -38.67
C SER A 6 -49.12 -11.99 -38.15
N VAL A 7 -49.06 -11.42 -36.94
CA VAL A 7 -49.83 -10.22 -36.61
C VAL A 7 -48.86 -9.18 -36.07
N LEU A 8 -48.66 -8.14 -36.88
CA LEU A 8 -48.09 -6.85 -36.51
C LEU A 8 -48.98 -6.21 -35.43
N GLY A 9 -48.41 -6.00 -34.25
CA GLY A 9 -48.98 -5.15 -33.21
C GLY A 9 -47.92 -4.15 -32.75
N ILE A 10 -47.83 -3.02 -33.45
CA ILE A 10 -47.13 -1.83 -32.93
C ILE A 10 -48.07 -1.23 -31.87
N ALA A 11 -47.74 -1.42 -30.60
CA ALA A 11 -48.37 -0.71 -29.49
C ALA A 11 -47.32 -0.39 -28.43
N ALA A 12 -47.00 0.91 -28.35
CA ALA A 12 -46.48 1.67 -27.22
C ALA A 12 -45.39 1.02 -26.34
N ILE A 13 -44.19 1.60 -26.45
CA ILE A 13 -43.17 1.60 -25.39
C ILE A 13 -43.81 2.19 -24.12
N CYS A 14 -44.16 1.32 -23.17
CA CYS A 14 -44.34 1.69 -21.77
C CYS A 14 -43.27 0.96 -20.95
N LEU A 15 -42.17 1.68 -20.72
CA LEU A 15 -41.16 1.34 -19.74
C LEU A 15 -41.81 1.48 -18.35
N HIS A 16 -42.43 0.42 -17.84
CA HIS A 16 -42.77 0.31 -16.43
C HIS A 16 -41.72 -0.55 -15.74
N LEU A 17 -40.72 0.16 -15.19
CA LEU A 17 -39.95 -0.25 -14.03
C LEU A 17 -40.92 -0.55 -12.87
N GLY A 18 -41.44 -1.77 -12.87
CA GLY A 18 -42.14 -2.36 -11.75
C GLY A 18 -41.20 -3.25 -10.94
N VAL A 19 -40.04 -2.74 -10.54
CA VAL A 19 -39.33 -3.33 -9.40
C VAL A 19 -40.15 -2.93 -8.18
N ALA A 20 -41.14 -3.74 -7.84
CA ALA A 20 -41.68 -3.70 -6.50
C ALA A 20 -40.51 -4.05 -5.57
N PRO A 21 -40.09 -3.19 -4.63
CA PRO A 21 -39.29 -3.68 -3.55
C PRO A 21 -40.24 -4.64 -2.81
N ALA A 22 -39.87 -5.90 -2.71
CA ALA A 22 -40.37 -6.72 -1.61
C ALA A 22 -39.87 -6.02 -0.34
N VAL A 23 -40.63 -5.06 0.16
CA VAL A 23 -40.51 -4.56 1.52
C VAL A 23 -40.95 -5.70 2.41
N ALA A 24 -40.02 -6.62 2.66
CA ALA A 24 -40.01 -7.35 3.90
C ALA A 24 -39.94 -6.28 5.00
N GLU A 25 -40.95 -6.23 5.87
CA GLU A 25 -40.80 -5.52 7.14
C GLU A 25 -39.64 -6.17 7.87
N MET A 26 -38.51 -5.48 7.84
CA MET A 26 -37.31 -5.82 8.59
C MET A 26 -37.29 -4.92 9.81
N ASN A 27 -37.06 -5.53 10.98
CA ASN A 27 -36.87 -4.81 12.25
C ASN A 27 -35.73 -3.78 12.07
N ASP A 28 -35.79 -2.67 12.80
CA ASP A 28 -34.76 -1.62 12.79
C ASP A 28 -33.35 -2.18 13.04
N ASP A 29 -33.24 -3.29 13.78
CA ASP A 29 -31.99 -4.02 13.99
C ASP A 29 -31.41 -4.65 12.70
N GLU A 30 -32.27 -5.12 11.79
CA GLU A 30 -31.87 -5.80 10.54
C GLU A 30 -31.56 -4.80 9.41
N LYS A 31 -32.15 -3.60 9.45
CA LYS A 31 -31.81 -2.51 8.53
C LYS A 31 -30.38 -1.98 8.73
N ALA A 32 -29.87 -2.02 9.96
CA ALA A 32 -28.49 -1.66 10.26
C ALA A 32 -27.48 -2.63 9.64
N ALA A 33 -27.82 -3.93 9.57
CA ALA A 33 -26.97 -4.96 8.97
C ALA A 33 -26.91 -4.88 7.43
N ALA A 34 -27.99 -4.45 6.77
CA ALA A 34 -28.07 -4.43 5.31
C ALA A 34 -27.29 -3.27 4.64
N ALA A 35 -27.00 -2.19 5.36
CA ALA A 35 -26.30 -1.02 4.80
C ALA A 35 -24.77 -1.20 4.63
N ILE A 36 -24.20 -2.27 5.20
CA ILE A 36 -22.73 -2.49 5.24
C ILE A 36 -22.25 -3.31 4.02
N ALA A 37 -23.15 -4.00 3.32
CA ALA A 37 -22.78 -4.87 2.19
C ALA A 37 -22.20 -4.13 0.96
N ILE A 38 -22.41 -2.82 0.81
CA ILE A 38 -22.04 -2.08 -0.41
C ILE A 38 -20.58 -1.57 -0.39
N LEU A 39 -19.88 -1.61 0.75
CA LEU A 39 -18.47 -1.17 0.82
C LEU A 39 -17.45 -2.30 1.07
N GLY A 40 -17.90 -3.55 1.23
CA GLY A 40 -17.08 -4.66 1.77
C GLY A 40 -16.61 -5.73 0.79
N ILE A 41 -16.74 -5.57 -0.54
CA ILE A 41 -16.31 -6.63 -1.49
C ILE A 41 -14.77 -6.80 -1.50
N ALA A 42 -13.99 -5.92 -0.86
CA ALA A 42 -12.54 -6.07 -0.76
C ALA A 42 -12.07 -6.96 0.43
N ALA A 43 -12.95 -7.35 1.35
CA ALA A 43 -12.53 -7.93 2.62
C ALA A 43 -12.38 -9.47 2.63
N LEU A 44 -13.12 -10.24 1.85
CA LEU A 44 -13.24 -11.68 2.14
C LEU A 44 -11.99 -12.55 1.87
N ALA A 45 -10.87 -12.00 1.36
CA ALA A 45 -9.74 -12.80 0.86
C ALA A 45 -8.40 -12.70 1.62
N HIS A 46 -8.15 -11.73 2.51
CA HIS A 46 -6.78 -11.49 3.02
C HIS A 46 -6.61 -11.26 4.54
N HIS A 47 -7.58 -11.63 5.38
CA HIS A 47 -7.65 -11.13 6.76
C HIS A 47 -6.75 -11.77 7.84
N LYS A 48 -6.02 -12.85 7.59
CA LYS A 48 -5.34 -13.55 8.72
C LYS A 48 -4.14 -12.80 9.32
N HIS A 49 -3.57 -11.81 8.62
CA HIS A 49 -2.29 -11.20 9.03
C HIS A 49 -2.42 -9.86 9.77
N HIS A 50 -3.62 -9.28 9.85
CA HIS A 50 -3.82 -7.96 10.50
C HIS A 50 -4.42 -8.05 11.90
N TYR A 51 -4.84 -9.23 12.33
CA TYR A 51 -5.29 -9.42 13.70
C TYR A 51 -4.08 -9.56 14.63
N LYS A 52 -4.10 -8.84 15.75
CA LYS A 52 -3.14 -9.05 16.82
C LYS A 52 -3.27 -10.47 17.38
N ASP A 53 -2.15 -11.02 17.85
CA ASP A 53 -2.08 -12.34 18.48
C ASP A 53 -3.19 -12.50 19.54
N GLY A 54 -4.15 -13.37 19.27
CA GLY A 54 -5.28 -13.68 20.16
C GLY A 54 -6.59 -12.95 19.88
N TYR A 55 -6.60 -11.93 19.00
CA TYR A 55 -7.84 -11.30 18.55
C TYR A 55 -8.33 -11.95 17.24
N ARG A 56 -9.60 -12.33 17.20
CA ARG A 56 -10.33 -12.68 15.98
C ARG A 56 -11.76 -12.19 16.17
N PRO A 57 -12.36 -11.53 15.18
CA PRO A 57 -13.78 -11.21 15.22
C PRO A 57 -14.62 -12.48 15.44
N GLY A 58 -15.58 -12.41 16.36
CA GLY A 58 -16.49 -13.50 16.68
C GLY A 58 -17.67 -13.62 15.71
N ASP A 59 -18.02 -12.52 15.02
CA ASP A 59 -19.12 -12.43 14.07
C ASP A 59 -18.85 -11.39 12.97
N ASP A 60 -19.80 -11.26 12.03
CA ASP A 60 -19.71 -10.35 10.89
C ASP A 60 -19.77 -8.87 11.31
N VAL A 61 -20.46 -8.57 12.41
CA VAL A 61 -20.61 -7.20 12.94
C VAL A 61 -19.28 -6.74 13.55
N GLU A 62 -18.63 -7.57 14.36
CA GLU A 62 -17.31 -7.32 14.94
C GLU A 62 -16.23 -7.26 13.84
N THR A 63 -16.41 -8.01 12.75
CA THR A 63 -15.54 -7.94 11.56
C THR A 63 -15.67 -6.58 10.87
N ALA A 64 -16.90 -6.11 10.62
CA ALA A 64 -17.14 -4.81 9.99
C ALA A 64 -16.60 -3.65 10.84
N GLU A 65 -16.78 -3.72 12.16
CA GLU A 65 -16.23 -2.72 13.08
C GLU A 65 -14.70 -2.71 13.08
N PHE A 66 -14.06 -3.90 13.02
CA PHE A 66 -12.61 -4.01 12.86
C PHE A 66 -12.12 -3.37 11.56
N GLU A 67 -12.76 -3.66 10.43
CA GLU A 67 -12.37 -3.09 9.14
C GLU A 67 -12.49 -1.58 9.11
N ARG A 68 -13.58 -1.07 9.69
CA ARG A 68 -13.80 0.36 9.84
C ARG A 68 -12.68 1.00 10.66
N GLY A 69 -12.42 0.48 11.86
CA GLY A 69 -11.33 0.96 12.71
C GLY A 69 -9.98 0.90 11.99
N TYR A 70 -9.68 -0.21 11.33
CA TYR A 70 -8.44 -0.42 10.59
C TYR A 70 -8.22 0.63 9.50
N ARG A 71 -9.24 0.88 8.67
CA ARG A 71 -9.19 1.94 7.66
C ARG A 71 -8.96 3.30 8.32
N ASP A 72 -9.66 3.58 9.42
CA ASP A 72 -9.58 4.88 10.08
C ASP A 72 -8.17 5.14 10.65
N GLY A 73 -7.59 4.14 11.33
CA GLY A 73 -6.21 4.19 11.85
C GLY A 73 -5.14 4.21 10.76
N LEU A 74 -5.34 3.49 9.66
CA LEU A 74 -4.42 3.44 8.50
C LEU A 74 -4.34 4.80 7.79
N HIS A 75 -5.48 5.47 7.62
CA HIS A 75 -5.53 6.80 7.01
C HIS A 75 -5.26 7.94 7.99
N GLY A 76 -5.16 7.67 9.29
CA GLY A 76 -4.85 8.67 10.31
C GLY A 76 -6.02 9.59 10.64
N TYR A 77 -7.26 9.12 10.46
CA TYR A 77 -8.43 9.82 10.98
C TYR A 77 -8.41 9.81 12.52
N ALA A 78 -9.06 10.79 13.15
CA ALA A 78 -9.16 10.83 14.60
C ALA A 78 -9.92 9.60 15.13
N TYR A 79 -9.47 9.07 16.27
CA TYR A 79 -10.17 7.99 16.95
C TYR A 79 -11.60 8.43 17.27
N TRP A 80 -12.58 7.64 16.82
CA TRP A 80 -13.98 7.94 17.12
C TRP A 80 -14.33 7.51 18.53
N GLU A 81 -14.38 8.47 19.45
CA GLU A 81 -14.62 8.25 20.89
C GLU A 81 -15.95 7.57 21.21
N TYR A 82 -16.91 7.64 20.29
CA TYR A 82 -18.23 7.03 20.45
C TYR A 82 -18.29 5.56 20.01
N SER A 83 -17.26 5.03 19.33
CA SER A 83 -17.13 3.58 19.10
C SER A 83 -16.22 2.96 20.14
N GLN A 84 -16.84 2.21 21.06
CA GLN A 84 -16.16 1.40 22.08
C GLN A 84 -16.21 -0.09 21.76
N THR A 85 -16.58 -0.46 20.53
CA THR A 85 -16.60 -1.86 20.13
C THR A 85 -15.17 -2.40 20.13
N ARG A 86 -14.99 -3.61 20.67
CA ARG A 86 -13.67 -4.27 20.68
C ARG A 86 -13.09 -4.35 19.26
N GLY A 87 -13.94 -4.64 18.26
CA GLY A 87 -13.54 -4.65 16.86
C GLY A 87 -12.96 -3.34 16.38
N TYR A 88 -13.65 -2.22 16.59
CA TYR A 88 -13.14 -0.91 16.18
C TYR A 88 -11.80 -0.55 16.85
N VAL A 89 -11.66 -0.81 18.15
CA VAL A 89 -10.43 -0.53 18.92
C VAL A 89 -9.24 -1.32 18.37
N GLU A 90 -9.41 -2.63 18.17
CA GLU A 90 -8.37 -3.52 17.65
C GLU A 90 -8.01 -3.17 16.20
N GLY A 91 -9.02 -2.88 15.38
CA GLY A 91 -8.86 -2.42 14.00
C GLY A 91 -8.04 -1.14 13.95
N TYR A 92 -8.46 -0.10 14.68
CA TYR A 92 -7.80 1.20 14.70
C TYR A 92 -6.33 1.08 15.13
N THR A 93 -6.07 0.28 16.17
CA THR A 93 -4.70 0.00 16.63
C THR A 93 -3.87 -0.70 15.56
N ALA A 94 -4.43 -1.70 14.89
CA ALA A 94 -3.75 -2.41 13.80
C ALA A 94 -3.44 -1.48 12.61
N GLY A 95 -4.40 -0.66 12.19
CA GLY A 95 -4.21 0.32 11.12
C GLY A 95 -3.17 1.38 11.46
N GLU A 96 -3.16 1.88 12.70
CA GLU A 96 -2.12 2.80 13.17
C GLU A 96 -0.72 2.19 13.15
N ASN A 97 -0.59 0.92 13.54
CA ASN A 97 0.68 0.21 13.51
C ASN A 97 1.18 0.03 12.07
N GLU A 98 0.30 -0.35 11.16
CA GLU A 98 0.62 -0.45 9.73
C GLU A 98 1.09 0.90 9.17
N ARG A 99 0.37 1.98 9.49
CA ARG A 99 0.75 3.35 9.11
C ARG A 99 2.11 3.74 9.70
N LYS A 100 2.36 3.45 10.98
CA LYS A 100 3.64 3.73 11.66
C LYS A 100 4.79 2.96 11.01
N ASN A 101 4.61 1.67 10.73
CA ASN A 101 5.60 0.83 10.06
C ASN A 101 5.90 1.35 8.64
N SER A 102 4.86 1.68 7.88
CA SER A 102 4.97 2.27 6.54
C SER A 102 5.73 3.61 6.54
N VAL A 103 5.49 4.47 7.53
CA VAL A 103 6.21 5.74 7.68
C VAL A 103 7.65 5.50 8.13
N ALA A 104 7.89 4.58 9.06
CA ALA A 104 9.24 4.22 9.52
C ALA A 104 10.09 3.69 8.36
N HIS A 105 9.55 2.79 7.53
CA HIS A 105 10.24 2.28 6.34
C HIS A 105 10.55 3.38 5.33
N ARG A 106 9.64 4.35 5.12
CA ARG A 106 9.89 5.51 4.25
C ARG A 106 10.96 6.45 4.82
N ARG A 107 10.93 6.73 6.13
CA ARG A 107 11.95 7.57 6.79
C ARG A 107 13.32 6.91 6.76
N GLN A 108 13.39 5.62 7.07
CA GLN A 108 14.61 4.85 6.92
C GLN A 108 15.13 4.91 5.47
N SER A 109 14.26 4.80 4.47
CA SER A 109 14.65 4.94 3.06
C SER A 109 15.17 6.35 2.70
N ALA A 110 14.67 7.40 3.37
CA ALA A 110 15.12 8.77 3.18
C ALA A 110 16.44 9.07 3.91
N ASP A 111 16.60 8.59 5.15
CA ASP A 111 17.81 8.74 5.96
C ASP A 111 18.97 7.89 5.44
N LEU A 112 18.67 6.84 4.66
CA LEU A 112 19.65 6.04 3.93
C LEU A 112 20.18 6.73 2.66
N ARG A 113 19.71 7.94 2.30
CA ARG A 113 20.27 8.66 1.16
C ARG A 113 21.55 9.41 1.55
N ALA A 114 22.64 9.04 0.89
CA ALA A 114 23.89 9.78 0.98
C ALA A 114 23.73 11.24 0.49
N PRO A 115 24.58 12.17 0.95
CA PRO A 115 24.57 13.55 0.48
C PRO A 115 24.88 13.62 -1.02
N PRO A 116 24.39 14.65 -1.73
CA PRO A 116 24.55 14.77 -3.19
C PRO A 116 26.00 14.71 -3.67
N MET A 117 26.95 15.21 -2.88
CA MET A 117 28.38 15.17 -3.20
C MET A 117 28.96 13.76 -3.15
N ALA A 118 28.53 12.93 -2.20
CA ALA A 118 28.94 11.53 -2.13
C ALA A 118 28.38 10.73 -3.32
N TYR A 119 27.12 10.98 -3.71
CA TYR A 119 26.53 10.40 -4.92
C TYR A 119 27.25 10.86 -6.19
N SER A 120 27.50 12.16 -6.35
CA SER A 120 28.14 12.69 -7.55
C SER A 120 29.57 12.19 -7.73
N GLY A 121 30.32 12.08 -6.63
CA GLY A 121 31.65 11.48 -6.59
C GLY A 121 31.62 10.00 -6.98
N CYS A 122 30.77 9.19 -6.34
CA CYS A 122 30.66 7.76 -6.64
C CYS A 122 30.21 7.53 -8.10
N ALA A 123 29.19 8.23 -8.59
CA ALA A 123 28.79 8.13 -10.01
C ALA A 123 29.93 8.47 -10.97
N GLY A 124 30.77 9.46 -10.65
CA GLY A 124 31.93 9.81 -11.47
C GLY A 124 32.98 8.72 -11.54
N ILE A 125 33.26 8.06 -10.41
CA ILE A 125 34.23 6.96 -10.33
C ILE A 125 33.68 5.72 -11.05
N VAL A 126 32.40 5.38 -10.82
CA VAL A 126 31.72 4.25 -11.47
C VAL A 126 31.65 4.42 -12.98
N ALA A 127 31.26 5.61 -13.44
CA ALA A 127 31.23 5.94 -14.86
C ALA A 127 32.61 5.76 -15.51
N GLN A 128 33.68 6.22 -14.85
CA GLN A 128 35.05 6.09 -15.36
C GLN A 128 35.53 4.64 -15.36
N ASN A 129 35.31 3.88 -14.29
CA ASN A 129 35.78 2.49 -14.18
C ASN A 129 35.12 1.57 -15.24
N PHE A 130 33.83 1.77 -15.50
CA PHE A 130 33.09 0.97 -16.50
C PHE A 130 33.04 1.59 -17.91
N ALA A 131 33.68 2.75 -18.12
CA ALA A 131 33.65 3.51 -19.37
C ALA A 131 32.23 3.80 -19.90
N VAL A 132 31.32 4.18 -18.99
CA VAL A 132 29.93 4.53 -19.30
C VAL A 132 29.62 5.99 -18.93
N GLY A 133 28.53 6.53 -19.46
CA GLY A 133 28.00 7.81 -18.98
C GLY A 133 27.43 7.71 -17.56
N LYS A 134 27.53 8.78 -16.76
CA LYS A 134 26.99 8.84 -15.38
C LYS A 134 25.49 8.47 -15.29
N HIS A 135 24.73 8.67 -16.36
CA HIS A 135 23.30 8.33 -16.44
C HIS A 135 23.04 6.82 -16.49
N HIS A 136 24.04 6.00 -16.80
CA HIS A 136 23.94 4.53 -16.74
C HIS A 136 24.27 3.97 -15.34
N VAL A 137 24.64 4.83 -14.38
CA VAL A 137 24.94 4.44 -13.02
C VAL A 137 23.67 4.47 -12.19
N HIS A 138 23.30 3.32 -11.63
CA HIS A 138 22.13 3.19 -10.77
C HIS A 138 22.55 2.89 -9.33
N PHE A 139 22.15 3.75 -8.40
CA PHE A 139 22.39 3.53 -6.97
C PHE A 139 21.38 2.54 -6.41
N VAL A 140 21.87 1.43 -5.87
CA VAL A 140 21.04 0.36 -5.29
C VAL A 140 20.84 0.62 -3.81
N LYS A 141 21.90 1.06 -3.14
CA LYS A 141 21.91 1.20 -1.69
C LYS A 141 22.87 2.31 -1.28
N ALA A 142 22.51 3.01 -0.22
CA ALA A 142 23.43 3.87 0.50
C ALA A 142 23.20 3.67 2.00
N ARG A 143 24.29 3.72 2.76
CA ARG A 143 24.27 3.63 4.23
C ARG A 143 25.39 4.50 4.80
N SER A 144 25.17 5.04 5.99
CA SER A 144 26.24 5.77 6.70
C SER A 144 26.86 4.85 7.75
N PRO A 145 28.03 4.23 7.51
CA PRO A 145 28.68 3.38 8.50
C PRO A 145 29.19 4.19 9.71
N GLN A 146 29.54 5.46 9.50
CA GLN A 146 30.05 6.37 10.53
C GLN A 146 29.65 7.81 10.17
N LYS A 147 29.63 8.72 11.16
CA LYS A 147 29.32 10.14 10.94
C LYS A 147 30.21 10.72 9.83
N HIS A 148 29.61 11.38 8.84
CA HIS A 148 30.28 11.96 7.66
C HIS A 148 30.88 10.94 6.67
N GLU A 149 30.60 9.65 6.82
CA GLU A 149 31.01 8.60 5.88
C GLU A 149 29.80 7.87 5.33
N TRP A 150 29.90 7.48 4.06
CA TRP A 150 28.83 6.89 3.28
C TRP A 150 29.36 5.73 2.44
N GLU A 151 28.74 4.58 2.57
CA GLU A 151 28.97 3.43 1.71
C GLU A 151 27.81 3.39 0.70
N ILE A 152 28.14 3.57 -0.58
CA ILE A 152 27.21 3.69 -1.68
C ILE A 152 27.46 2.56 -2.66
N GLU A 153 26.45 1.75 -2.90
CA GLU A 153 26.46 0.66 -3.87
C GLU A 153 25.81 1.13 -5.17
N ALA A 154 26.59 1.03 -6.25
CA ALA A 154 26.20 1.45 -7.59
C ALA A 154 26.31 0.29 -8.57
N THR A 155 25.43 0.26 -9.55
CA THR A 155 25.38 -0.76 -10.60
C THR A 155 25.42 -0.12 -11.99
N VAL A 156 26.03 -0.83 -12.93
CA VAL A 156 26.05 -0.52 -14.35
C VAL A 156 25.72 -1.81 -15.10
N GLY A 157 24.47 -1.94 -15.56
CA GLY A 157 23.99 -3.20 -16.12
C GLY A 157 24.03 -4.33 -15.09
N HIS A 158 24.85 -5.36 -15.33
CA HIS A 158 25.05 -6.49 -14.41
C HIS A 158 26.26 -6.34 -13.49
N GLU A 159 27.08 -5.31 -13.70
CA GLU A 159 28.25 -5.04 -12.89
C GLU A 159 27.90 -4.16 -11.70
N HIS A 160 28.61 -4.34 -10.59
CA HIS A 160 28.41 -3.58 -9.37
C HIS A 160 29.75 -3.05 -8.83
N MET A 161 29.68 -1.92 -8.14
CA MET A 161 30.82 -1.34 -7.43
C MET A 161 30.32 -0.61 -6.19
N VAL A 162 31.09 -0.70 -5.11
CA VAL A 162 30.80 -0.03 -3.84
C VAL A 162 31.82 1.07 -3.62
N CYS A 163 31.34 2.29 -3.45
CA CYS A 163 32.14 3.45 -3.09
C CYS A 163 31.95 3.78 -1.62
N LYS A 164 33.03 3.81 -0.84
CA LYS A 164 33.04 4.44 0.48
C LYS A 164 33.52 5.89 0.31
N MET A 165 32.66 6.84 0.64
CA MET A 165 32.80 8.27 0.37
C MET A 165 32.64 9.09 1.65
N ARG A 166 33.25 10.28 1.71
CA ARG A 166 32.89 11.31 2.67
C ARG A 166 31.66 12.10 2.20
N ASP A 167 31.04 12.82 3.12
CA ASP A 167 30.00 13.79 2.82
C ASP A 167 30.45 14.91 1.86
N SER A 168 31.74 15.22 1.83
CA SER A 168 32.39 16.14 0.88
C SER A 168 32.49 15.61 -0.56
N GLY A 169 32.25 14.31 -0.78
CA GLY A 169 32.46 13.64 -2.07
C GLY A 169 33.87 13.09 -2.28
N GLU A 170 34.74 13.16 -1.27
CA GLU A 170 36.05 12.50 -1.27
C GLU A 170 35.89 10.97 -1.18
N VAL A 171 36.73 10.23 -1.93
CA VAL A 171 36.75 8.77 -1.89
C VAL A 171 37.63 8.28 -0.74
N ILE A 172 37.10 7.37 0.06
CA ILE A 172 37.82 6.69 1.15
C ILE A 172 38.29 5.32 0.67
N GLU A 173 37.39 4.56 0.02
CA GLU A 173 37.65 3.18 -0.40
C GLU A 173 36.77 2.85 -1.60
N LEU A 174 37.26 1.99 -2.50
CA LEU A 174 36.51 1.44 -3.63
C LEU A 174 36.60 -0.08 -3.59
N ARG A 175 35.48 -0.76 -3.82
CA ARG A 175 35.41 -2.23 -3.88
C ARG A 175 34.59 -2.69 -5.08
N GLY A 176 35.08 -3.70 -5.78
CA GLY A 176 34.50 -4.17 -7.04
C GLY A 176 35.00 -3.35 -8.24
N GLY A 177 34.28 -3.42 -9.35
CA GLY A 177 34.69 -2.77 -10.60
C GLY A 177 35.38 -3.72 -11.59
N LYS A 178 35.62 -3.19 -12.79
CA LYS A 178 36.41 -3.84 -13.82
C LYS A 178 37.90 -3.58 -13.52
N LEU A 179 38.68 -4.66 -13.35
CA LEU A 179 40.15 -4.62 -13.20
C LEU A 179 40.80 -4.10 -14.49
#